data_AF-A0A497L6B5-F1
#
_entry.id   AF-A0A497L6B5-F1
#
_cell.length_a   1.000
_cell.length_b   1.000
_cell.length_c   1.000
_cell.angle_alpha   90.00
_cell.angle_beta   90.00
_cell.angle_gamma   90.00
#
_symmetry.space_group_name_H-M   'P 1'
#
loop_
_entity.id
_entity.type
_entity.pdbx_description
1 polymer ?
#
loop_
_entity_poly.entity_id
_entity_poly.type
_entity_poly.pdbx_seq_one_letter_code
_entity_poly.pdbx_strand_id
1 'polypeptide(L)'
;MPGVWEESSSPSRPTPSRIRPRGGAWRRPTSCSGSLSPPDPGGRLNLAFIVGTAGSGKSELTGALTRWLELQGEDVLAVNLDPGAIVLPYPANVDVRDYIRVENIMEEYSLGPNGGLVLACDLMVEIVDQLASDLNDFSPDIALVDTPGQMELFAFRDIGARIAEGLTDEQKGIIYLFDSTFCRDPLNYVMNMFIASAINNRFLLPQISVLSKADLLREEELEEISGWCEDPALLEDAINRRLTGLNRLISQDMMMVINRLGIDFSPMPVSTRTNLGFNRLYAEMSRVFVGGEPFTQ
;
A
#
# COMPACT_ATOMS: atom_id res chain seq x y z
N MET A 1 4.06 65.31 33.23
CA MET A 1 3.23 64.52 34.14
C MET A 1 2.88 63.22 33.44
N PRO A 2 3.40 62.07 33.91
CA PRO A 2 3.13 60.77 33.33
C PRO A 2 1.85 60.16 33.93
N GLY A 3 1.05 59.52 33.07
CA GLY A 3 -0.16 58.80 33.45
C GLY A 3 0.16 57.37 33.88
N VAL A 4 -0.43 56.99 35.01
CA VAL A 4 -0.36 55.69 35.67
C VAL A 4 -1.27 54.69 34.93
N TRP A 5 -0.76 53.49 34.67
CA TRP A 5 -1.58 52.29 34.43
C TRP A 5 -0.99 51.13 35.24
N GLU A 6 -1.86 50.49 36.03
CA GLU A 6 -1.57 49.47 37.04
C GLU A 6 -1.12 48.14 36.43
N GLU A 7 -0.07 47.53 37.01
CA GLU A 7 0.31 46.14 36.77
C GLU A 7 -0.68 45.20 37.47
N SER A 8 -1.41 44.43 36.67
CA SER A 8 -2.21 43.30 37.15
C SER A 8 -1.37 42.02 37.12
N SER A 9 -1.17 41.46 38.31
CA SER A 9 -0.51 40.19 38.58
C SER A 9 -1.24 39.00 37.93
N SER A 10 -0.52 38.23 37.09
CA SER A 10 -1.01 36.98 36.50
C SER A 10 -0.58 35.75 37.34
N PRO A 11 -1.43 34.72 37.46
CA PRO A 11 -1.23 33.62 38.41
C PRO A 11 -0.22 32.58 37.91
N SER A 12 0.56 32.05 38.86
CA SER A 12 1.58 31.01 38.71
C SER A 12 1.03 29.70 38.13
N ARG A 13 1.68 29.18 37.08
CA ARG A 13 1.43 27.85 36.50
C ARG A 13 1.87 26.72 37.47
N PRO A 14 1.08 25.64 37.65
CA PRO A 14 1.49 24.50 38.45
C PRO A 14 2.48 23.60 37.70
N THR A 15 3.49 23.11 38.42
CA THR A 15 4.48 22.14 37.97
C THR A 15 3.87 20.73 37.84
N PRO A 16 4.27 19.92 36.84
CA PRO A 16 3.76 18.56 36.69
C PRO A 16 4.40 17.63 37.73
N SER A 17 3.56 16.91 38.46
CA SER A 17 3.95 15.91 39.45
C SER A 17 4.49 14.64 38.77
N ARG A 18 5.62 14.15 39.29
CA ARG A 18 6.25 12.89 38.88
C ARG A 18 5.37 11.70 39.27
N ILE A 19 4.73 11.06 38.30
CA ILE A 19 4.09 9.75 38.46
C ILE A 19 5.17 8.68 38.25
N ARG A 20 5.47 7.91 39.32
CA ARG A 20 6.30 6.70 39.25
C ARG A 20 5.47 5.54 38.68
N PRO A 21 6.00 4.70 37.78
CA PRO A 21 5.30 3.50 37.36
C PRO A 21 5.37 2.45 38.48
N ARG A 22 4.21 2.00 38.96
CA ARG A 22 4.09 0.76 39.76
C ARG A 22 4.06 -0.42 38.80
N GLY A 23 4.92 -1.40 39.04
CA GLY A 23 5.01 -2.63 38.25
C GLY A 23 3.72 -3.44 38.28
N GLY A 24 3.32 -3.91 37.10
CA GLY A 24 2.32 -4.95 36.89
C GLY A 24 2.76 -5.79 35.70
N ALA A 25 3.21 -7.01 35.97
CA ALA A 25 3.59 -7.97 34.95
C ALA A 25 2.37 -8.33 34.08
N TRP A 26 2.48 -8.10 32.77
CA TRP A 26 1.52 -8.60 31.80
C TRP A 26 1.57 -10.14 31.77
N ARG A 27 0.56 -10.79 32.36
CA ARG A 27 0.33 -12.23 32.22
C ARG A 27 -0.46 -12.49 30.93
N ARG A 28 0.01 -13.45 30.12
CA ARG A 28 -0.72 -13.96 28.95
C ARG A 28 -2.06 -14.57 29.37
N PRO A 29 -3.18 -14.33 28.65
CA PRO A 29 -4.41 -15.08 28.90
C PRO A 29 -4.24 -16.53 28.40
N THR A 30 -4.49 -17.48 29.28
CA THR A 30 -4.61 -18.91 28.99
C THR A 30 -6.02 -19.23 28.47
N SER A 31 -6.07 -19.89 27.31
CA SER A 31 -7.12 -20.79 26.80
C SER A 31 -8.58 -20.55 27.22
N CYS A 32 -9.38 -19.99 26.31
CA CYS A 32 -10.82 -20.20 26.29
C CYS A 32 -11.14 -21.38 25.37
N SER A 33 -11.60 -22.48 25.96
CA SER A 33 -12.21 -23.61 25.26
C SER A 33 -13.62 -23.22 24.83
N GLY A 34 -13.76 -22.69 23.62
CA GLY A 34 -15.03 -22.61 22.89
C GLY A 34 -14.90 -23.48 21.66
N SER A 35 -15.79 -24.47 21.51
CA SER A 35 -15.89 -25.28 20.29
C SER A 35 -16.25 -24.36 19.12
N LEU A 36 -15.26 -23.99 18.32
CA LEU A 36 -15.45 -23.35 17.02
C LEU A 36 -16.07 -24.41 16.09
N SER A 37 -17.30 -24.17 15.68
CA SER A 37 -17.86 -24.78 14.47
C SER A 37 -16.92 -24.48 13.30
N PRO A 38 -16.72 -25.41 12.35
CA PRO A 38 -15.90 -25.11 11.19
C PRO A 38 -16.50 -23.91 10.43
N PRO A 39 -15.69 -22.98 9.91
CA PRO A 39 -16.19 -21.94 9.03
C PRO A 39 -16.85 -22.56 7.80
N ASP A 40 -17.93 -21.92 7.36
CA ASP A 40 -18.75 -22.28 6.20
C ASP A 40 -17.87 -22.38 4.93
N PRO A 41 -18.14 -23.25 3.95
CA PRO A 41 -17.35 -23.35 2.71
C PRO A 41 -17.65 -22.21 1.71
N GLY A 42 -18.03 -21.02 2.21
CA GLY A 42 -18.28 -19.82 1.41
C GLY A 42 -16.97 -19.26 0.83
N GLY A 43 -17.06 -18.72 -0.39
CA GLY A 43 -15.93 -18.39 -1.27
C GLY A 43 -14.75 -17.68 -0.60
N ARG A 44 -13.54 -18.14 -0.95
CA ARG A 44 -12.27 -17.63 -0.42
C ARG A 44 -11.85 -16.35 -1.15
N LEU A 45 -12.56 -15.24 -0.94
CA LEU A 45 -12.23 -13.98 -1.62
C LEU A 45 -10.90 -13.41 -1.11
N ASN A 46 -9.84 -13.52 -1.90
CA ASN A 46 -8.54 -12.92 -1.60
C ASN A 46 -8.45 -11.48 -2.12
N LEU A 47 -7.86 -10.55 -1.36
CA LEU A 47 -7.68 -9.16 -1.79
C LEU A 47 -6.21 -8.79 -2.01
N ALA A 48 -5.88 -8.35 -3.22
CA ALA A 48 -4.57 -7.80 -3.54
C ALA A 48 -4.67 -6.29 -3.79
N PHE A 49 -4.25 -5.49 -2.81
CA PHE A 49 -4.19 -4.03 -2.92
C PHE A 49 -2.95 -3.60 -3.71
N ILE A 50 -3.16 -2.93 -4.83
CA ILE A 50 -2.07 -2.42 -5.66
C ILE A 50 -1.73 -1.01 -5.18
N VAL A 51 -0.54 -0.85 -4.58
CA VAL A 51 -0.10 0.36 -3.92
C VAL A 51 1.21 0.85 -4.53
N GLY A 52 1.42 2.15 -4.57
CA GLY A 52 2.65 2.76 -5.07
C GLY A 52 2.45 4.24 -5.31
N THR A 53 3.53 4.95 -5.63
CA THR A 53 3.48 6.39 -5.89
C THR A 53 2.59 6.73 -7.09
N ALA A 54 2.17 7.99 -7.19
CA ALA A 54 1.45 8.45 -8.38
C ALA A 54 2.29 8.20 -9.64
N GLY A 55 1.66 7.67 -10.68
CA GLY A 55 2.34 7.34 -11.94
C GLY A 55 3.16 6.05 -11.93
N SER A 56 3.24 5.28 -10.83
CA SER A 56 3.99 4.01 -10.79
C SER A 56 3.37 2.90 -11.67
N GLY A 57 2.14 3.07 -12.15
CA GLY A 57 1.44 2.13 -13.02
C GLY A 57 0.43 1.23 -12.31
N LYS A 58 -0.20 1.71 -11.22
CA LYS A 58 -1.19 0.95 -10.44
C LYS A 58 -2.36 0.47 -11.31
N SER A 59 -3.09 1.41 -11.90
CA SER A 59 -4.24 1.12 -12.76
C SER A 59 -3.88 0.29 -13.98
N GLU A 60 -2.72 0.54 -14.60
CA GLU A 60 -2.24 -0.29 -15.70
C GLU A 60 -1.93 -1.72 -15.27
N LEU A 61 -1.35 -1.92 -14.08
CA LEU A 61 -1.10 -3.25 -13.55
C LEU A 61 -2.41 -3.96 -13.21
N THR A 62 -3.36 -3.29 -12.53
CA THR A 62 -4.68 -3.84 -12.23
C THR A 62 -5.31 -4.39 -13.50
N GLY A 63 -5.43 -3.56 -14.54
CA GLY A 63 -6.06 -3.96 -15.79
C GLY A 63 -5.35 -5.09 -16.53
N ALA A 64 -4.02 -5.00 -16.65
CA ALA A 64 -3.25 -6.02 -17.36
C ALA A 64 -3.22 -7.35 -16.60
N LEU A 65 -3.07 -7.31 -15.27
CA LEU A 65 -2.99 -8.50 -14.43
C LEU A 65 -4.36 -9.19 -14.32
N THR A 66 -5.47 -8.46 -14.15
CA THR A 66 -6.82 -9.03 -14.19
C THR A 66 -6.99 -9.81 -15.49
N ARG A 67 -6.74 -9.18 -16.65
CA ARG A 67 -6.87 -9.85 -17.95
C ARG A 67 -5.99 -11.08 -18.08
N TRP A 68 -4.77 -11.03 -17.55
CA TRP A 68 -3.85 -12.16 -17.63
C TRP A 68 -4.30 -13.33 -16.74
N LEU A 69 -4.80 -13.04 -15.54
CA LEU A 69 -5.35 -14.04 -14.61
C LEU A 69 -6.61 -14.69 -15.17
N GLU A 70 -7.53 -13.92 -15.77
CA GLU A 70 -8.69 -14.45 -16.50
C GLU A 70 -8.25 -15.45 -17.59
N LEU A 71 -7.18 -15.13 -18.34
CA LEU A 71 -6.62 -16.03 -19.35
C LEU A 71 -5.96 -17.28 -18.77
N GLN A 72 -5.55 -17.26 -17.49
CA GLN A 72 -5.10 -18.46 -16.77
C GLN A 72 -6.25 -19.29 -16.20
N GLY A 73 -7.50 -18.80 -16.33
CA GLY A 73 -8.69 -19.46 -15.80
C GLY A 73 -9.00 -19.12 -14.35
N GLU A 74 -8.38 -18.07 -13.80
CA GLU A 74 -8.68 -17.58 -12.45
C GLU A 74 -9.93 -16.71 -12.46
N ASP A 75 -10.78 -16.89 -11.44
CA ASP A 75 -11.93 -16.03 -11.16
C ASP A 75 -11.46 -14.77 -10.43
N VAL A 76 -11.22 -13.72 -11.22
CA VAL A 76 -10.65 -12.46 -10.77
C VAL A 76 -11.57 -11.28 -11.05
N LEU A 77 -11.65 -10.34 -10.11
CA LEU A 77 -12.26 -9.02 -10.35
C LEU A 77 -11.25 -7.88 -10.31
N ALA A 78 -11.56 -6.83 -11.03
CA ALA A 78 -10.91 -5.53 -10.89
C ALA A 78 -11.79 -4.58 -10.07
N VAL A 79 -11.19 -3.96 -9.06
CA VAL A 79 -11.87 -3.02 -8.15
C VAL A 79 -11.17 -1.66 -8.23
N ASN A 80 -11.92 -0.60 -8.54
CA ASN A 80 -11.40 0.76 -8.50
C ASN A 80 -11.79 1.44 -7.18
N LEU A 81 -10.79 1.81 -6.38
CA LEU A 81 -10.95 2.65 -5.20
C LEU A 81 -10.34 4.05 -5.36
N ASP A 82 -9.93 4.46 -6.56
CA ASP A 82 -9.51 5.84 -6.83
C ASP A 82 -10.69 6.70 -7.29
N PRO A 83 -11.26 7.58 -6.42
CA PRO A 83 -12.34 8.46 -6.82
C PRO A 83 -11.86 9.58 -7.77
N GLY A 84 -10.56 9.84 -7.83
CA GLY A 84 -9.95 10.83 -8.73
C GLY A 84 -9.61 10.29 -10.12
N ALA A 85 -9.84 9.00 -10.39
CA ALA A 85 -9.55 8.40 -11.68
C ALA A 85 -10.49 8.95 -12.77
N ILE A 86 -9.93 9.62 -13.79
CA ILE A 86 -10.70 10.16 -14.92
C ILE A 86 -11.04 9.05 -15.92
N VAL A 87 -10.05 8.25 -16.32
CA VAL A 87 -10.20 7.14 -17.28
C VAL A 87 -9.52 5.92 -16.70
N LEU A 88 -10.25 4.80 -16.60
CA LEU A 88 -9.69 3.51 -16.22
C LEU A 88 -9.26 2.74 -17.47
N PRO A 89 -8.06 2.12 -17.49
CA PRO A 89 -7.61 1.29 -18.61
C PRO A 89 -8.23 -0.12 -18.61
N TYR A 90 -9.17 -0.39 -17.70
CA TYR A 90 -9.85 -1.66 -17.52
C TYR A 90 -11.33 -1.46 -17.14
N PRO A 91 -12.20 -2.46 -17.41
CA PRO A 91 -13.54 -2.47 -16.86
C PRO A 91 -13.50 -2.83 -15.37
N ALA A 92 -13.82 -1.89 -14.49
CA ALA A 92 -13.95 -2.18 -13.06
C ALA A 92 -15.28 -2.90 -12.80
N ASN A 93 -15.24 -3.99 -12.03
CA ASN A 93 -16.44 -4.70 -11.58
C ASN A 93 -17.12 -3.97 -10.42
N VAL A 94 -16.31 -3.36 -9.55
CA VAL A 94 -16.75 -2.48 -8.46
C VAL A 94 -15.97 -1.17 -8.59
N ASP A 95 -16.69 -0.05 -8.67
CA ASP A 95 -16.09 1.27 -8.90
C ASP A 95 -16.60 2.29 -7.87
N VAL A 96 -15.70 2.83 -7.06
CA VAL A 96 -16.01 3.86 -6.06
C VAL A 96 -16.69 5.10 -6.67
N ARG A 97 -16.45 5.38 -7.96
CA ARG A 97 -17.00 6.55 -8.66
C ARG A 97 -18.51 6.47 -8.89
N ASP A 98 -19.10 5.28 -8.76
CA ASP A 98 -20.55 5.10 -8.78
C ASP A 98 -21.23 5.66 -7.52
N TYR A 99 -20.46 5.73 -6.43
CA TYR A 99 -20.91 6.21 -5.12
C TYR A 99 -20.46 7.64 -4.84
N ILE A 100 -19.21 7.97 -5.17
CA ILE A 100 -18.56 9.23 -4.81
C ILE A 100 -18.03 9.92 -6.05
N ARG A 101 -18.55 11.12 -6.32
CA ARG A 101 -18.08 11.99 -7.41
C ARG A 101 -17.32 13.18 -6.86
N VAL A 102 -16.02 13.25 -7.16
CA VAL A 102 -15.13 14.30 -6.66
C VAL A 102 -15.60 15.68 -7.11
N GLU A 103 -16.13 15.79 -8.33
CA GLU A 103 -16.65 17.04 -8.88
C GLU A 103 -17.81 17.59 -8.04
N ASN A 104 -18.76 16.71 -7.66
CA ASN A 104 -19.90 17.10 -6.82
C ASN A 104 -19.43 17.58 -5.46
N ILE A 105 -18.45 16.90 -4.85
CA ILE A 105 -17.87 17.29 -3.55
C ILE A 105 -17.16 18.63 -3.64
N MET A 106 -16.41 18.87 -4.72
CA MET A 106 -15.73 20.14 -4.93
C MET A 106 -16.74 21.30 -5.03
N GLU A 107 -17.84 21.11 -5.75
CA GLU A 107 -18.90 22.11 -5.89
C GLU A 107 -19.65 22.34 -4.56
N GLU A 108 -20.10 21.28 -3.90
CA GLU A 108 -20.91 21.34 -2.67
C GLU A 108 -20.13 21.99 -1.52
N TYR A 109 -18.87 21.61 -1.34
CA TYR A 109 -18.04 22.08 -0.23
C TYR A 109 -17.12 23.25 -0.62
N SER A 110 -17.23 23.75 -1.87
CA SER A 110 -16.37 24.82 -2.40
C SER A 110 -14.87 24.52 -2.24
N LEU A 111 -14.47 23.28 -2.56
CA LEU A 111 -13.11 22.79 -2.41
C LEU A 111 -12.34 22.81 -3.74
N GLY A 112 -11.03 23.06 -3.66
CA GLY A 112 -10.13 22.80 -4.79
C GLY A 112 -9.87 21.30 -4.99
N PRO A 113 -9.22 20.90 -6.10
CA PRO A 113 -9.05 19.48 -6.48
C PRO A 113 -8.47 18.58 -5.38
N ASN A 114 -7.40 19.03 -4.70
CA ASN A 114 -6.78 18.25 -3.63
C ASN A 114 -7.70 18.11 -2.41
N GLY A 115 -8.43 19.18 -2.06
CA GLY A 115 -9.37 19.17 -0.94
C GLY A 115 -10.58 18.27 -1.24
N GLY A 116 -11.09 18.34 -2.47
CA GLY A 116 -12.15 17.46 -2.94
C GLY A 116 -11.75 16.00 -2.93
N LEU A 117 -10.55 15.65 -3.41
CA LEU A 117 -10.05 14.28 -3.39
C LEU A 117 -9.85 13.75 -1.97
N VAL A 118 -9.30 14.59 -1.08
CA VAL A 118 -9.18 14.30 0.35
C VAL A 118 -10.53 13.97 0.97
N LEU A 119 -11.53 14.82 0.76
CA LEU A 119 -12.87 14.61 1.33
C LEU A 119 -13.58 13.41 0.69
N ALA A 120 -13.44 13.21 -0.62
CA ALA A 120 -13.94 12.02 -1.31
C ALA A 120 -13.38 10.74 -0.71
N CYS A 121 -12.08 10.72 -0.40
CA CYS A 121 -11.46 9.59 0.26
C CYS A 121 -12.01 9.40 1.69
N ASP A 122 -12.20 10.48 2.45
CA ASP A 122 -12.75 10.38 3.82
C ASP A 122 -14.19 9.84 3.81
N LEU A 123 -14.99 10.21 2.81
CA LEU A 123 -16.36 9.71 2.60
C LEU A 123 -16.41 8.25 2.13
N MET A 124 -15.32 7.68 1.60
CA MET A 124 -15.29 6.26 1.23
C MET A 124 -15.60 5.35 2.43
N VAL A 125 -15.26 5.77 3.66
CA VAL A 125 -15.53 4.98 4.88
C VAL A 125 -17.03 4.74 5.06
N GLU A 126 -17.88 5.66 4.62
CA GLU A 126 -19.34 5.55 4.74
C GLU A 126 -19.96 4.54 3.77
N ILE A 127 -19.22 4.18 2.71
CA ILE A 127 -19.69 3.28 1.65
C ILE A 127 -18.96 1.92 1.63
N VAL A 128 -18.06 1.66 2.59
CA VAL A 128 -17.26 0.41 2.62
C VAL A 128 -18.15 -0.81 2.66
N ASP A 129 -19.25 -0.77 3.42
CA ASP A 129 -20.18 -1.89 3.52
C ASP A 129 -20.89 -2.18 2.20
N GLN A 130 -21.23 -1.14 1.41
CA GLN A 130 -21.79 -1.28 0.07
C GLN A 130 -20.76 -1.86 -0.90
N LEU A 131 -19.53 -1.35 -0.88
CA LEU A 131 -18.44 -1.88 -1.70
C LEU A 131 -18.15 -3.36 -1.38
N ALA A 132 -18.15 -3.73 -0.09
CA ALA A 132 -17.99 -5.11 0.34
C ALA A 132 -19.16 -5.98 -0.13
N SER A 133 -20.40 -5.47 -0.07
CA SER A 133 -21.58 -6.16 -0.59
C SER A 133 -21.46 -6.42 -2.09
N ASP A 134 -21.09 -5.41 -2.88
CA ASP A 134 -20.91 -5.56 -4.33
C ASP A 134 -19.86 -6.63 -4.65
N LEU A 135 -18.74 -6.65 -3.92
CA LEU A 135 -17.70 -7.68 -4.12
C LEU A 135 -18.21 -9.08 -3.82
N ASN A 136 -18.97 -9.24 -2.73
CA ASN A 136 -19.53 -10.53 -2.33
C ASN A 136 -20.58 -11.04 -3.34
N ASP A 137 -21.33 -10.15 -3.98
CA ASP A 137 -22.34 -10.53 -5.00
C ASP A 137 -21.71 -11.20 -6.24
N PHE A 138 -20.46 -10.85 -6.58
CA PHE A 138 -19.70 -11.53 -7.63
C PHE A 138 -19.04 -12.83 -7.15
N SER A 139 -18.75 -12.96 -5.85
CA SER A 139 -18.12 -14.14 -5.22
C SER A 139 -16.83 -14.64 -5.91
N PRO A 140 -15.85 -13.77 -6.23
CA PRO A 140 -14.63 -14.20 -6.91
C PRO A 140 -13.62 -14.86 -5.96
N ASP A 141 -12.64 -15.59 -6.51
CA ASP A 141 -11.54 -16.15 -5.73
C ASP A 141 -10.46 -15.10 -5.41
N ILE A 142 -10.31 -14.08 -6.26
CA ILE A 142 -9.39 -12.97 -6.03
C ILE A 142 -9.93 -11.64 -6.58
N ALA A 143 -9.72 -10.55 -5.86
CA ALA A 143 -9.95 -9.20 -6.37
C ALA A 143 -8.67 -8.35 -6.32
N LEU A 144 -8.35 -7.74 -7.45
CA LEU A 144 -7.26 -6.78 -7.60
C LEU A 144 -7.80 -5.38 -7.35
N VAL A 145 -7.31 -4.76 -6.30
CA VAL A 145 -7.82 -3.48 -5.81
C VAL A 145 -6.87 -2.35 -6.20
N ASP A 146 -7.29 -1.54 -7.18
CA ASP A 146 -6.60 -0.32 -7.58
C ASP A 146 -6.86 0.79 -6.55
N THR A 147 -5.78 1.28 -5.93
CA THR A 147 -5.86 2.25 -4.84
C THR A 147 -5.64 3.68 -5.35
N PRO A 148 -6.12 4.72 -4.61
CA PRO A 148 -5.92 6.12 -4.98
C PRO A 148 -4.49 6.46 -5.43
N GLY A 149 -4.39 7.28 -6.49
CA GLY A 149 -3.11 7.71 -7.06
C GLY A 149 -2.11 8.24 -6.03
N GLN A 150 -2.61 8.97 -5.02
CA GLN A 150 -1.85 9.43 -3.87
C GLN A 150 -1.86 8.38 -2.76
N MET A 151 -0.76 7.64 -2.64
CA MET A 151 -0.57 6.62 -1.60
C MET A 151 -0.83 7.13 -0.19
N GLU A 152 -0.58 8.41 0.09
CA GLU A 152 -0.82 9.01 1.40
C GLU A 152 -2.29 8.96 1.84
N LEU A 153 -3.20 9.10 0.88
CA LEU A 153 -4.65 9.04 1.12
C LEU A 153 -5.09 7.63 1.52
N PHE A 154 -4.43 6.61 0.97
CA PHE A 154 -4.69 5.22 1.32
C PHE A 154 -3.96 4.79 2.60
N ALA A 155 -2.68 5.13 2.75
CA ALA A 155 -1.81 4.61 3.79
C ALA A 155 -1.90 5.32 5.14
N PHE A 156 -2.04 6.66 5.13
CA PHE A 156 -1.93 7.46 6.35
C PHE A 156 -3.27 7.92 6.91
N ARG A 157 -4.36 7.62 6.20
CA ARG A 157 -5.71 7.87 6.67
C ARG A 157 -6.34 6.56 7.12
N ASP A 158 -7.33 6.66 8.01
CA ASP A 158 -8.01 5.47 8.56
C ASP A 158 -8.81 4.69 7.51
N ILE A 159 -8.92 5.24 6.29
CA ILE A 159 -9.58 4.63 5.14
C ILE A 159 -8.90 3.32 4.74
N GLY A 160 -7.58 3.31 4.51
CA GLY A 160 -6.92 2.09 4.04
C GLY A 160 -7.01 0.97 5.07
N ALA A 161 -6.87 1.29 6.37
CA ALA A 161 -7.00 0.31 7.44
C ALA A 161 -8.45 -0.21 7.52
N ARG A 162 -9.47 0.66 7.42
CA ARG A 162 -10.87 0.24 7.47
C ARG A 162 -11.35 -0.49 6.22
N ILE A 163 -10.84 -0.12 5.04
CA ILE A 163 -11.09 -0.86 3.80
C ILE A 163 -10.42 -2.23 3.88
N ALA A 164 -9.17 -2.28 4.35
CA ALA A 164 -8.50 -3.55 4.58
C ALA A 164 -9.26 -4.39 5.62
N GLU A 165 -9.78 -3.82 6.71
CA GLU A 165 -10.56 -4.56 7.71
C GLU A 165 -11.95 -4.97 7.20
N GLY A 166 -12.67 -4.09 6.50
CA GLY A 166 -14.09 -4.22 6.20
C GLY A 166 -14.46 -4.90 4.89
N LEU A 167 -13.54 -5.03 3.93
CA LEU A 167 -13.88 -5.62 2.61
C LEU A 167 -14.01 -7.15 2.61
N THR A 168 -13.29 -7.87 3.48
CA THR A 168 -13.39 -9.35 3.63
C THR A 168 -12.74 -9.77 4.94
N ASP A 169 -13.07 -10.94 5.49
CA ASP A 169 -12.33 -11.55 6.61
C ASP A 169 -11.18 -12.47 6.15
N GLU A 170 -11.06 -12.69 4.85
CA GLU A 170 -10.09 -13.61 4.22
C GLU A 170 -8.70 -12.97 4.00
N GLN A 171 -7.83 -13.66 3.25
CA GLN A 171 -6.44 -13.25 3.03
C GLN A 171 -6.33 -11.94 2.23
N LYS A 172 -5.47 -11.05 2.72
CA LYS A 172 -5.21 -9.72 2.15
C LYS A 172 -3.71 -9.55 1.98
N GLY A 173 -3.33 -8.88 0.91
CA GLY A 173 -1.92 -8.60 0.62
C GLY A 173 -1.78 -7.31 -0.18
N ILE A 174 -0.57 -6.77 -0.18
CA ILE A 174 -0.23 -5.54 -0.90
C ILE A 174 0.73 -5.90 -2.03
N ILE A 175 0.41 -5.49 -3.26
CA ILE A 175 1.36 -5.46 -4.37
C ILE A 175 1.92 -4.04 -4.43
N TYR A 176 3.15 -3.86 -3.97
CA TYR A 176 3.80 -2.56 -3.91
C TYR A 176 4.65 -2.31 -5.15
N LEU A 177 4.39 -1.19 -5.84
CA LEU A 177 5.05 -0.84 -7.10
C LEU A 177 6.25 0.07 -6.91
N PHE A 178 7.41 -0.45 -7.29
CA PHE A 178 8.63 0.29 -7.53
C PHE A 178 8.65 0.76 -8.99
N ASP A 179 8.53 2.06 -9.24
CA ASP A 179 8.67 2.58 -10.61
C ASP A 179 10.12 2.42 -11.08
N SER A 180 10.36 1.55 -12.07
CA SER A 180 11.70 1.26 -12.57
C SER A 180 12.44 2.49 -13.08
N THR A 181 11.77 3.47 -13.67
CA THR A 181 12.41 4.67 -14.21
C THR A 181 12.94 5.58 -13.10
N PHE A 182 12.23 5.61 -11.97
CA PHE A 182 12.66 6.31 -10.77
C PHE A 182 13.77 5.54 -10.03
N CYS A 183 13.62 4.21 -9.98
CA CYS A 183 14.51 3.29 -9.27
C CYS A 183 15.86 3.03 -9.96
N ARG A 184 16.14 3.60 -11.15
CA ARG A 184 17.49 3.55 -11.77
C ARG A 184 18.55 4.29 -10.96
N ASP A 185 18.11 5.20 -10.11
CA ASP A 185 18.97 5.93 -9.20
C ASP A 185 18.97 5.24 -7.82
N PRO A 186 20.16 4.92 -7.26
CA PRO A 186 20.25 4.17 -6.01
C PRO A 186 19.69 4.93 -4.80
N LEU A 187 19.73 6.27 -4.80
CA LEU A 187 19.09 7.05 -3.73
C LEU A 187 17.57 6.84 -3.81
N ASN A 188 17.00 6.99 -5.00
CA ASN A 188 15.57 6.79 -5.22
C ASN A 188 15.11 5.37 -4.90
N TYR A 189 15.92 4.36 -5.23
CA TYR A 189 15.66 2.96 -4.88
C TYR A 189 15.54 2.77 -3.36
N VAL A 190 16.55 3.24 -2.60
CA VAL A 190 16.54 3.16 -1.12
C VAL A 190 15.40 3.96 -0.52
N MET A 191 15.11 5.16 -1.02
CA MET A 191 13.97 5.96 -0.58
C MET A 191 12.65 5.22 -0.79
N ASN A 192 12.50 4.53 -1.93
CA ASN A 192 11.30 3.77 -2.21
C ASN A 192 11.18 2.52 -1.33
N MET A 193 12.29 1.82 -1.03
CA MET A 193 12.29 0.74 -0.03
C MET A 193 11.89 1.23 1.36
N PHE A 194 12.33 2.43 1.74
CA PHE A 194 11.96 3.03 3.02
C PHE A 194 10.45 3.34 3.08
N ILE A 195 9.88 3.86 2.01
CA ILE A 195 8.42 4.06 1.88
C ILE A 195 7.69 2.72 1.93
N ALA A 196 8.14 1.72 1.17
CA ALA A 196 7.59 0.37 1.18
C ALA A 196 7.60 -0.24 2.60
N SER A 197 8.67 0.01 3.37
CA SER A 197 8.77 -0.38 4.78
C SER A 197 7.73 0.31 5.67
N ALA A 198 7.50 1.60 5.45
CA ALA A 198 6.47 2.33 6.19
C ALA A 198 5.07 1.78 5.92
N ILE A 199 4.77 1.45 4.65
CA ILE A 199 3.51 0.79 4.26
C ILE A 199 3.40 -0.58 4.93
N ASN A 200 4.45 -1.41 4.86
CA ASN A 200 4.46 -2.73 5.49
C ASN A 200 4.11 -2.66 6.97
N ASN A 201 4.78 -1.76 7.71
CA ASN A 201 4.59 -1.61 9.15
C ASN A 201 3.22 -1.01 9.50
N ARG A 202 2.62 -0.22 8.60
CA ARG A 202 1.30 0.40 8.81
C ARG A 202 0.18 -0.61 8.69
N PHE A 203 0.23 -1.46 7.66
CA PHE A 203 -0.84 -2.41 7.36
C PHE A 203 -0.60 -3.80 7.97
N LEU A 204 0.66 -4.17 8.21
CA LEU A 204 1.07 -5.50 8.68
C LEU A 204 0.51 -6.65 7.81
N LEU A 205 0.31 -6.37 6.52
CA LEU A 205 -0.10 -7.34 5.52
C LEU A 205 1.12 -7.90 4.78
N PRO A 206 1.04 -9.15 4.28
CA PRO A 206 1.97 -9.65 3.28
C PRO A 206 2.15 -8.65 2.13
N GLN A 207 3.39 -8.37 1.75
CA GLN A 207 3.70 -7.39 0.73
C GLN A 207 4.59 -8.01 -0.35
N ILE A 208 4.09 -8.00 -1.58
CA ILE A 208 4.79 -8.43 -2.78
C ILE A 208 5.34 -7.19 -3.47
N SER A 209 6.64 -7.18 -3.74
CA SER A 209 7.30 -6.04 -4.38
C SER A 209 7.42 -6.25 -5.88
N VAL A 210 7.02 -5.26 -6.67
CA VAL A 210 7.05 -5.31 -8.13
C VAL A 210 7.80 -4.10 -8.67
N LEU A 211 8.82 -4.34 -9.49
CA LEU A 211 9.50 -3.31 -10.26
C LEU A 211 8.73 -3.08 -11.58
N SER A 212 7.86 -2.08 -11.59
CA SER A 212 6.96 -1.79 -12.71
C SER A 212 7.68 -1.13 -13.88
N LYS A 213 7.08 -1.21 -15.07
CA LYS A 213 7.60 -0.61 -16.33
C LYS A 213 8.99 -1.12 -16.71
N ALA A 214 9.30 -2.37 -16.36
CA ALA A 214 10.63 -2.95 -16.60
C ALA A 214 11.04 -2.92 -18.09
N ASP A 215 10.08 -2.84 -19.03
CA ASP A 215 10.33 -2.67 -20.46
C ASP A 215 11.01 -1.34 -20.84
N LEU A 216 10.99 -0.34 -19.95
CA LEU A 216 11.65 0.94 -20.20
C LEU A 216 13.15 0.89 -19.87
N LEU A 217 13.59 -0.09 -19.08
CA LEU A 217 15.00 -0.26 -18.70
C LEU A 217 15.81 -0.88 -19.84
N ARG A 218 17.06 -0.46 -19.96
CA ARG A 218 18.05 -1.21 -20.73
C ARG A 218 18.40 -2.49 -19.96
N GLU A 219 18.84 -3.53 -20.67
CA GLU A 219 19.21 -4.83 -20.06
C GLU A 219 20.22 -4.66 -18.92
N GLU A 220 21.28 -3.88 -19.14
CA GLU A 220 22.29 -3.53 -18.13
C GLU A 220 21.69 -2.86 -16.87
N GLU A 221 20.71 -1.97 -17.05
CA GLU A 221 20.05 -1.26 -15.93
C GLU A 221 19.16 -2.21 -15.15
N LEU A 222 18.47 -3.12 -15.85
CA LEU A 222 17.62 -4.13 -15.24
C LEU A 222 18.45 -5.15 -14.45
N GLU A 223 19.58 -5.60 -14.99
CA GLU A 223 20.53 -6.47 -14.30
C GLU A 223 21.10 -5.80 -13.05
N GLU A 224 21.50 -4.52 -13.14
CA GLU A 224 22.02 -3.76 -12.00
C GLU A 224 20.97 -3.66 -10.88
N ILE A 225 19.74 -3.22 -11.19
CA ILE A 225 18.66 -3.05 -10.21
C ILE A 225 18.23 -4.41 -9.62
N SER A 226 18.19 -5.46 -10.44
CA SER A 226 17.87 -6.81 -9.94
C SER A 226 18.97 -7.32 -9.02
N GLY A 227 20.24 -7.04 -9.33
CA GLY A 227 21.37 -7.38 -8.47
C GLY A 227 21.34 -6.70 -7.10
N TRP A 228 20.81 -5.48 -7.00
CA TRP A 228 20.64 -4.79 -5.70
C TRP A 228 19.72 -5.54 -4.72
N CYS A 229 18.73 -6.25 -5.25
CA CYS A 229 17.85 -7.11 -4.46
C CYS A 229 18.56 -8.40 -4.02
N GLU A 230 19.35 -9.01 -4.90
CA GLU A 230 19.98 -10.31 -4.62
C GLU A 230 21.16 -10.18 -3.65
N ASP A 231 21.89 -9.07 -3.73
CA ASP A 231 23.04 -8.80 -2.87
C ASP A 231 23.05 -7.33 -2.40
N PRO A 232 22.72 -7.06 -1.12
CA PRO A 232 22.78 -5.73 -0.54
C PRO A 232 24.15 -5.04 -0.67
N ALA A 233 25.25 -5.80 -0.82
CA ALA A 233 26.57 -5.23 -1.05
C ALA A 233 26.68 -4.55 -2.43
N LEU A 234 25.96 -5.04 -3.44
CA LEU A 234 25.90 -4.41 -4.77
C LEU A 234 25.18 -3.05 -4.70
N LEU A 235 24.11 -2.96 -3.90
CA LEU A 235 23.43 -1.70 -3.65
C LEU A 235 24.31 -0.72 -2.87
N GLU A 236 25.02 -1.20 -1.84
CA GLU A 236 25.97 -0.38 -1.07
C GLU A 236 27.10 0.17 -1.95
N ASP A 237 27.64 -0.66 -2.84
CA ASP A 237 28.66 -0.24 -3.79
C ASP A 237 28.12 0.78 -4.80
N ALA A 238 26.91 0.58 -5.33
CA ALA A 238 26.24 1.56 -6.19
C ALA A 238 26.03 2.91 -5.47
N ILE A 239 25.60 2.89 -4.20
CA ILE A 239 25.47 4.08 -3.33
C ILE A 239 26.82 4.79 -3.18
N ASN A 240 27.89 4.04 -2.88
CA ASN A 240 29.22 4.60 -2.68
C ASN A 240 29.83 5.17 -3.96
N ARG A 241 29.57 4.55 -5.11
CA ARG A 241 30.08 4.99 -6.42
C ARG A 241 29.31 6.19 -6.98
N ARG A 242 27.98 6.21 -6.85
CA ARG A 242 27.11 7.17 -7.56
C ARG A 242 26.67 8.34 -6.69
N LEU A 243 26.59 8.18 -5.37
CA LEU A 243 26.13 9.24 -4.46
C LEU A 243 27.30 9.89 -3.72
N THR A 244 27.17 11.16 -3.38
CA THR A 244 28.18 11.92 -2.64
C THR A 244 27.56 12.73 -1.51
N GLY A 245 28.40 13.18 -0.57
CA GLY A 245 27.98 14.04 0.53
C GLY A 245 26.85 13.43 1.37
N LEU A 246 25.84 14.25 1.65
CA LEU A 246 24.72 13.90 2.51
C LEU A 246 23.84 12.78 1.93
N ASN A 247 23.62 12.76 0.61
CA ASN A 247 22.76 11.75 -0.02
C ASN A 247 23.29 10.34 0.22
N ARG A 248 24.61 10.15 0.14
CA ARG A 248 25.26 8.86 0.42
C ARG A 248 25.05 8.41 1.86
N LEU A 249 25.26 9.33 2.81
CA LEU A 249 25.10 9.04 4.24
C LEU A 249 23.65 8.68 4.59
N ILE A 250 22.69 9.45 4.07
CA ILE A 250 21.26 9.18 4.30
C ILE A 250 20.87 7.82 3.73
N SER A 251 21.32 7.47 2.52
CA SER A 251 21.03 6.15 1.94
C SER A 251 21.59 5.01 2.78
N GLN A 252 22.80 5.15 3.32
CA GLN A 252 23.42 4.15 4.21
C GLN A 252 22.63 4.01 5.52
N ASP A 253 22.22 5.12 6.12
CA ASP A 253 21.42 5.12 7.35
C ASP A 253 20.04 4.48 7.12
N MET A 254 19.38 4.78 6.00
CA MET A 254 18.10 4.16 5.62
C MET A 254 18.24 2.65 5.41
N MET A 255 19.29 2.20 4.71
CA MET A 255 19.60 0.79 4.54
C MET A 255 19.75 0.07 5.88
N MET A 256 20.45 0.69 6.85
CA MET A 256 20.58 0.12 8.20
C MET A 256 19.24 0.01 8.92
N VAL A 257 18.34 0.99 8.76
CA VAL A 257 16.99 0.95 9.34
C VAL A 257 16.17 -0.17 8.70
N ILE A 258 16.15 -0.24 7.37
CA ILE A 258 15.40 -1.26 6.62
C ILE A 258 15.85 -2.67 7.01
N ASN A 259 17.16 -2.91 7.06
CA ASN A 259 17.71 -4.21 7.47
C ASN A 259 17.31 -4.58 8.91
N ARG A 260 17.25 -3.60 9.82
CA ARG A 260 16.79 -3.84 11.21
C ARG A 260 15.30 -4.17 11.31
N LEU A 261 14.48 -3.69 10.37
CA LEU A 261 13.07 -4.08 10.29
C LEU A 261 12.91 -5.54 9.86
N GLY A 262 13.94 -6.15 9.27
CA GLY A 262 13.91 -7.53 8.80
C GLY A 262 12.95 -7.75 7.64
N ILE A 263 12.62 -6.68 6.90
CA ILE A 263 11.76 -6.75 5.72
C ILE A 263 12.67 -6.92 4.51
N ASP A 264 12.46 -8.01 3.79
CA ASP A 264 13.11 -8.26 2.51
C ASP A 264 12.21 -7.72 1.39
N PHE A 265 12.71 -6.73 0.67
CA PHE A 265 12.05 -6.26 -0.54
C PHE A 265 12.78 -6.84 -1.72
N SER A 266 12.07 -7.70 -2.46
CA SER A 266 12.57 -8.25 -3.71
C SER A 266 11.69 -7.79 -4.88
N PRO A 267 11.89 -6.57 -5.42
CA PRO A 267 11.05 -6.05 -6.49
C PRO A 267 11.21 -6.87 -7.77
N MET A 268 10.21 -7.69 -8.09
CA MET A 268 10.24 -8.51 -9.30
C MET A 268 10.00 -7.64 -10.53
N PRO A 269 10.84 -7.72 -11.57
CA PRO A 269 10.62 -6.98 -12.81
C PRO A 269 9.32 -7.38 -13.51
N VAL A 270 8.46 -6.39 -13.74
CA VAL A 270 7.17 -6.58 -14.42
C VAL A 270 6.96 -5.51 -15.48
N SER A 271 6.42 -5.92 -16.62
CA SER A 271 5.90 -5.00 -17.64
C SER A 271 4.49 -5.39 -18.06
N THR A 272 3.57 -4.45 -17.92
CA THR A 272 2.18 -4.58 -18.37
C THR A 272 2.04 -4.54 -19.89
N ARG A 273 3.07 -4.06 -20.61
CA ARG A 273 3.06 -3.98 -22.08
C ARG A 273 3.49 -5.28 -22.75
N THR A 274 4.40 -6.02 -22.10
CA THR A 274 4.98 -7.26 -22.66
C THR A 274 4.58 -8.51 -21.88
N ASN A 275 3.81 -8.37 -20.80
CA ASN A 275 3.51 -9.41 -19.81
C ASN A 275 4.76 -10.02 -19.15
N LEU A 276 5.89 -9.31 -19.20
CA LEU A 276 7.12 -9.72 -18.52
C LEU A 276 6.84 -9.84 -17.02
N GLY A 277 7.29 -10.94 -16.42
CA GLY A 277 7.23 -11.15 -14.98
C GLY A 277 5.89 -11.66 -14.44
N PHE A 278 4.83 -11.71 -15.25
CA PHE A 278 3.48 -12.07 -14.77
C PHE A 278 3.40 -13.49 -14.20
N ASN A 279 4.07 -14.47 -14.83
CA ASN A 279 4.17 -15.82 -14.29
C ASN A 279 4.79 -15.86 -12.89
N ARG A 280 5.84 -15.06 -12.66
CA ARG A 280 6.52 -14.98 -11.35
C ARG A 280 5.64 -14.27 -10.33
N LEU A 281 5.01 -13.16 -10.73
CA LEU A 281 4.08 -12.43 -9.88
C LEU A 281 2.91 -13.32 -9.46
N TYR A 282 2.32 -14.07 -10.38
CA TYR A 282 1.25 -15.02 -10.09
C TYR A 282 1.70 -16.12 -9.11
N ALA A 283 2.86 -16.75 -9.35
CA ALA A 283 3.40 -17.76 -8.45
C ALA A 283 3.67 -17.23 -7.04
N GLU A 284 4.12 -15.97 -6.93
CA GLU A 284 4.34 -15.33 -5.65
C GLU A 284 3.02 -14.95 -4.96
N MET A 285 2.03 -14.48 -5.72
CA MET A 285 0.69 -14.24 -5.22
C MET A 285 0.07 -15.53 -4.70
N SER A 286 0.06 -16.61 -5.48
CA SER A 286 -0.49 -17.89 -5.02
C SER A 286 0.21 -18.40 -3.76
N ARG A 287 1.54 -18.29 -3.69
CA ARG A 287 2.33 -18.62 -2.50
C ARG A 287 1.89 -17.83 -1.26
N VAL A 288 1.66 -16.52 -1.42
CA VAL A 288 1.31 -15.61 -0.31
C VAL A 288 -0.13 -15.80 0.14
N PHE A 289 -1.08 -15.91 -0.79
CA PHE A 289 -2.51 -15.90 -0.49
C PHE A 289 -3.07 -17.29 -0.20
N VAL A 290 -2.66 -18.31 -0.96
CA VAL A 290 -3.26 -19.67 -0.90
C VAL A 290 -2.22 -20.77 -0.72
N GLY A 291 -1.00 -20.43 -0.30
CA GLY A 291 0.06 -21.40 -0.02
C GLY A 291 0.67 -22.07 -1.25
N GLY A 292 0.42 -21.54 -2.44
CA GLY A 292 1.00 -22.00 -3.72
C GLY A 292 0.06 -22.83 -4.60
N GLU A 293 -1.20 -23.03 -4.19
CA GLU A 293 -2.24 -23.60 -5.04
C GLU A 293 -2.81 -22.54 -6.02
N PRO A 294 -3.47 -22.93 -7.12
CA PRO A 294 -4.26 -21.99 -7.92
C PRO A 294 -5.34 -21.30 -7.07
N PHE A 295 -5.77 -20.10 -7.47
CA PHE A 295 -6.85 -19.41 -6.73
C PHE A 295 -8.18 -20.12 -6.94
N THR A 296 -8.48 -20.45 -8.21
CA THR A 296 -9.68 -21.16 -8.64
C THR A 296 -9.43 -22.67 -8.69
N GLN A 297 -10.28 -23.42 -7.99
CA GLN A 297 -10.22 -24.89 -7.91
C GLN A 297 -11.20 -25.59 -8.85
#